data_AF-A0A0B1SF66-F1
#
_entry.id   AF-A0A0B1SF66-F1
#
_cell.length_a   1.000
_cell.length_b   1.000
_cell.length_c   1.000
_cell.angle_alpha   90.00
_cell.angle_beta   90.00
_cell.angle_gamma   90.00
#
_symmetry.space_group_name_H-M   'P 1'
#
loop_
_entity.id
_entity.type
_entity.pdbx_description
1 polymer ?
#
loop_
_entity_poly.entity_id
_entity_poly.type
_entity_poly.pdbx_seq_one_letter_code
_entity_poly.pdbx_strand_id
1 'polypeptide(L)' 'MTTQMGELLRKGGYRVQSRGKIKVKGVKEPMETFFLEIDTKRNSSVSNISLHPNSS' A
#
# COMPACT_ATOMS: atom_id res chain seq x y z
N MET A 1 -1.98 4.60 0.52
CA MET A 1 -1.00 5.19 1.47
C MET A 1 -1.47 6.58 1.91
N THR A 2 -0.95 7.12 3.01
CA THR A 2 -1.28 8.46 3.55
C THR A 2 -0.59 9.59 2.78
N THR A 3 -1.02 10.84 2.98
CA THR A 3 -0.46 12.03 2.30
C THR A 3 1.05 12.20 2.50
N GLN A 4 1.54 12.12 3.74
CA GLN A 4 2.98 12.28 4.01
C GLN A 4 3.83 11.24 3.27
N MET A 5 3.35 9.99 3.21
CA MET A 5 4.03 8.93 2.48
C MET A 5 3.98 9.15 0.96
N GLY A 6 2.83 9.60 0.45
CA GLY A 6 2.69 9.98 -0.96
C GLY A 6 3.67 11.08 -1.37
N GLU A 7 3.83 12.11 -0.54
CA GLU A 7 4.80 13.19 -0.80
C GLU A 7 6.25 12.72 -0.74
N LEU A 8 6.60 11.90 0.25
CA LEU A 8 7.94 11.34 0.38
C LEU A 8 8.30 10.50 -0.85
N LEU A 9 7.41 9.61 -1.26
CA LEU A 9 7.62 8.75 -2.43
C LEU A 9 7.68 9.55 -3.73
N ARG A 10 6.84 10.59 -3.88
CA ARG A 10 6.90 11.50 -5.03
C ARG A 10 8.26 12.20 -5.12
N LYS A 11 8.79 12.70 -3.99
CA LYS A 11 10.14 13.28 -3.92
C LYS A 11 11.22 12.27 -4.24
N GLY A 12 11.01 10.99 -3.90
CA GLY A 12 11.90 9.89 -4.24
C GLY A 12 11.80 9.39 -5.69
N GLY A 13 11.03 10.06 -6.56
CA GLY A 13 10.91 9.68 -7.98
C GLY A 13 9.88 8.59 -8.27
N TYR A 14 9.12 8.13 -7.28
CA TYR A 14 8.05 7.16 -7.50
C TYR A 14 6.81 7.82 -8.10
N ARG A 15 6.17 7.10 -9.03
CA ARG A 15 4.87 7.49 -9.58
C ARG A 15 3.78 7.20 -8.56
N VAL A 16 3.20 8.25 -8.01
CA VAL A 16 2.08 8.19 -7.08
C VAL A 16 0.88 8.92 -7.65
N GLN A 17 -0.31 8.36 -7.48
CA GLN A 17 -1.56 8.93 -7.96
C GLN A 17 -2.54 9.13 -6.80
N SER A 18 -3.21 10.28 -6.74
CA SER A 18 -4.26 10.49 -5.74
C SER A 18 -5.45 9.58 -6.04
N ARG A 19 -5.96 8.93 -4.99
CA ARG A 19 -7.17 8.11 -4.98
C ARG A 19 -8.37 8.88 -4.41
N GLY A 20 -8.15 10.08 -3.90
CA GLY A 20 -9.15 10.89 -3.19
C GLY A 20 -9.18 10.65 -1.68
N LYS A 21 -10.13 11.32 -1.02
CA LYS A 21 -10.27 11.33 0.43
C LYS A 21 -11.09 10.15 0.93
N ILE A 22 -10.55 9.42 1.91
CA ILE A 22 -11.18 8.25 2.52
C ILE A 22 -11.36 8.49 4.01
N LYS A 23 -12.51 8.09 4.55
CA LYS A 23 -12.76 8.07 6.00
C LYS A 23 -11.99 6.91 6.63
N VAL A 24 -10.98 7.23 7.44
CA VAL A 24 -10.15 6.24 8.14
C VAL A 24 -10.60 6.16 9.60
N LYS A 25 -10.75 4.95 10.13
CA LYS A 25 -11.14 4.74 11.53
C LYS A 25 -10.12 5.42 12.47
N GLY A 26 -10.62 6.21 13.43
CA GLY A 26 -9.78 6.91 14.39
C GLY A 26 -9.18 8.23 13.88
N VAL A 27 -9.45 8.63 12.64
CA VAL A 27 -9.06 9.93 12.10
C VAL A 27 -10.27 10.85 12.05
N LYS A 28 -10.11 12.08 12.57
CA LYS A 28 -11.20 13.06 12.69
C LYS A 28 -11.77 13.47 11.33
N GLU A 29 -10.89 13.80 10.38
CA GLU A 29 -11.27 14.26 9.05
C GLU A 29 -10.90 13.24 7.96
N PRO A 30 -11.65 13.16 6.84
CA PRO A 30 -11.29 12.33 5.70
C PRO A 30 -9.87 12.63 5.21
N MET A 31 -9.04 11.58 5.12
CA MET A 31 -7.64 11.70 4.73
C MET A 31 -7.48 11.39 3.25
N GLU A 32 -6.69 12.21 2.54
CA GLU A 32 -6.32 11.87 1.17
C GLU A 32 -5.44 10.62 1.12
N THR A 33 -5.74 9.74 0.17
CA THR A 33 -5.01 8.50 -0.03
C THR A 33 -4.43 8.43 -1.43
N PHE A 34 -3.30 7.73 -1.55
CA PHE A 34 -2.57 7.61 -2.82
C PHE A 34 -2.35 6.14 -3.18
N PHE A 35 -2.33 5.86 -4.49
CA PHE A 35 -1.83 4.62 -5.08
C PHE A 35 -0.36 4.77 -5.46
N LEU A 36 0.41 3.70 -5.27
CA LEU A 36 1.76 3.58 -5.82
C LEU A 36 1.66 2.83 -7.13
N GLU A 37 2.07 3.45 -8.22
CA GLU A 37 2.13 2.81 -9.53
C GLU A 37 3.40 1.95 -9.56
N ILE A 38 3.24 0.64 -9.41
CA ILE A 38 4.31 -0.34 -9.54
C ILE A 38 4.03 -1.11 -10.82
N ASP A 39 4.96 -1.09 -11.78
CA ASP A 39 4.83 -1.85 -13.02
C ASP A 39 4.67 -3.34 -12.70
N THR A 40 3.46 -3.86 -12.92
CA THR A 40 3.06 -5.22 -12.56
C THR A 40 3.55 -6.28 -13.57
N LYS A 41 4.80 -6.20 -14.03
CA LYS A 41 5.53 -7.42 -14.44
C LYS A 41 5.85 -8.25 -13.19
N ARG A 42 4.79 -8.67 -12.48
CA ARG A 42 4.84 -9.58 -11.35
C ARG A 42 5.15 -10.96 -11.90
N ASN A 43 6.35 -11.46 -11.65
CA ASN A 43 6.59 -12.91 -11.61
C ASN A 43 5.72 -13.47 -10.48
N SER A 44 4.61 -14.11 -10.82
CA SER A 44 3.69 -14.74 -9.88
C SER A 44 4.25 -16.07 -9.37
N SER A 45 5.36 -16.07 -8.61
CA SER A 45 5.98 -17.30 -8.12
C SER A 45 6.27 -17.34 -6.61
N VAL A 46 5.68 -16.48 -5.79
CA VAL A 46 5.80 -16.61 -4.33
C VAL A 46 4.43 -16.91 -3.72
N SER A 47 4.10 -18.20 -3.74
CA SER A 47 3.07 -18.81 -2.89
C SER A 47 3.76 -19.79 -1.97
N ASN A 48 4.43 -19.32 -0.91
CA ASN A 48 4.98 -20.23 0.11
C ASN A 48 4.01 -20.32 1.29
N ILE A 49 3.15 -21.32 1.14
CA ILE A 49 2.39 -22.11 2.11
C ILE A 49 2.91 -21.97 3.56
N SER A 50 2.07 -21.47 4.46
CA SER A 50 2.21 -21.67 5.90
C SER A 50 1.77 -23.10 6.25
N LEU A 51 2.67 -24.07 6.19
CA LEU A 51 2.44 -25.39 6.80
C LEU A 51 2.91 -25.29 8.26
N HIS A 52 1.98 -25.12 9.19
CA HIS A 52 2.25 -25.27 10.62
C HIS A 52 1.83 -26.69 11.02
N PRO A 53 2.77 -27.64 11.22
CA PRO A 53 2.39 -28.91 11.84
C PRO A 53 2.22 -28.66 13.34
N ASN A 54 0.97 -28.74 13.80
CA ASN A 54 0.64 -28.79 15.21
C ASN A 54 0.95 -30.21 15.70
N SER A 55 2.08 -30.40 16.39
CA SER A 55 2.35 -31.66 17.09
C SER A 55 1.73 -31.57 18.48
N SER A 56 0.74 -32.43 18.73
CA SER A 56 0.20 -32.76 20.06
C SER A 56 1.17 -33.59 20.88
#